data_AF-A0A4Y8I2K4-F1
#
_entry.id   AF-A0A4Y8I2K4-F1
#
_cell.length_a   1.000
_cell.length_b   1.000
_cell.length_c   1.000
_cell.angle_alpha   90.00
_cell.angle_beta   90.00
_cell.angle_gamma   90.00
#
_symmetry.space_group_name_H-M   'P 1'
#
loop_
_entity.id
_entity.type
_entity.pdbx_description
1 polymer ?
#
loop_
_entity_poly.entity_id
_entity_poly.type
_entity_poly.pdbx_seq_one_letter_code
_entity_poly.pdbx_strand_id
1 'polypeptide(L)'
;MRLISLFFIVIIVLIIMWFLTQNADQVVKELEIFQYSFEDVDLIKVLFGTFAFGVIMGFLIPVFQYIGAKGEVRRFKKEVKKLRSELNDLRNVGIESELEVEEDLLDDKEAEDDLADDSAGSETEDDNKAQ
;
A
#
# COMPACT_ATOMS: atom_id res chain seq x y z
N MET A 1 13.13 -12.86 18.59
CA MET A 1 14.52 -12.36 18.49
C MET A 1 15.18 -13.00 17.27
N ARG A 2 15.74 -12.21 16.35
CA ARG A 2 16.33 -12.75 15.10
C ARG A 2 17.45 -13.77 15.34
N LEU A 3 18.20 -13.62 16.43
CA LEU A 3 19.26 -14.56 16.83
C LEU A 3 18.73 -15.93 17.28
N ILE A 4 17.63 -15.99 18.04
CA ILE A 4 17.06 -17.28 18.50
C ILE A 4 16.63 -18.13 17.30
N SER A 5 15.97 -17.52 16.31
CA SER A 5 15.56 -18.24 15.10
C SER A 5 16.76 -18.77 14.30
N LEU A 6 17.87 -18.01 14.25
CA LEU A 6 19.09 -18.43 13.59
C LEU A 6 19.80 -19.58 14.34
N PHE A 7 19.79 -19.53 15.67
CA PHE A 7 20.36 -20.59 16.51
C PHE A 7 19.66 -21.95 16.28
N PHE A 8 18.33 -21.95 16.18
CA PHE A 8 17.58 -23.17 15.85
C PHE A 8 17.90 -23.71 14.45
N ILE A 9 18.09 -22.84 13.45
CA ILE A 9 18.51 -23.25 12.11
C ILE A 9 19.88 -23.94 12.16
N VAL A 10 20.84 -23.37 12.91
CA VAL A 10 22.16 -23.99 13.06
C VAL A 10 22.07 -25.36 13.72
N ILE A 11 21.28 -25.52 14.78
CA ILE A 11 21.05 -26.82 15.42
C ILE A 11 20.47 -27.83 14.43
N ILE A 12 19.46 -27.44 13.66
CA ILE A 12 18.84 -28.31 12.66
C ILE A 12 19.88 -28.76 11.62
N VAL A 13 20.72 -27.84 11.13
CA VAL A 13 21.78 -28.17 10.16
C VAL A 13 22.79 -29.17 10.76
N LEU A 14 23.15 -29.02 12.04
CA LEU A 14 24.05 -29.97 12.71
C LEU A 14 23.41 -31.36 12.87
N ILE A 15 22.11 -31.42 13.19
CA ILE A 15 21.38 -32.69 13.28
C ILE A 15 21.34 -33.38 11.92
N ILE A 16 21.07 -32.63 10.85
CA ILE A 16 21.06 -33.16 9.47
C ILE A 16 22.46 -33.65 9.09
N MET A 17 23.51 -32.89 9.42
CA MET A 17 24.90 -33.28 9.16
C MET A 17 25.24 -34.59 9.88
N TRP A 18 24.90 -34.69 11.16
CA TRP A 18 25.10 -35.91 11.94
C TRP A 18 24.34 -37.10 11.32
N PHE A 19 23.07 -36.90 10.93
CA PHE A 19 22.28 -37.90 10.24
C PHE A 19 22.89 -38.34 8.91
N LEU A 20 23.44 -37.43 8.12
CA LEU A 20 24.11 -37.76 6.85
C LEU A 20 25.31 -38.68 7.09
N THR A 21 26.13 -38.40 8.10
CA THR A 21 27.29 -39.25 8.41
C THR A 21 26.91 -40.66 8.82
N GLN A 22 25.77 -40.85 9.49
CA GLN A 22 25.26 -42.19 9.87
C GLN A 22 24.75 -43.01 8.68
N ASN A 23 24.42 -42.35 7.57
CA ASN A 23 23.87 -42.99 6.37
C ASN A 23 24.90 -43.04 5.23
N ALA A 24 26.19 -42.80 5.51
CA ALA A 24 27.21 -42.63 4.47
C ALA A 24 27.53 -43.89 3.68
N ASP A 25 27.49 -45.05 4.33
CA ASP A 25 27.84 -46.33 3.70
C ASP A 25 26.61 -47.06 3.12
N GLN A 26 25.43 -46.41 3.14
CA GLN A 26 24.20 -46.99 2.64
C GLN A 26 24.03 -46.73 1.16
N VAL A 27 23.67 -47.78 0.42
CA VAL A 27 23.39 -47.73 -1.02
C VAL A 27 21.94 -48.10 -1.31
N VAL A 28 21.35 -47.41 -2.27
CA VAL A 28 20.03 -47.69 -2.81
C VAL A 28 20.21 -48.53 -4.06
N LYS A 29 19.74 -49.79 -4.00
CA LYS A 29 19.93 -50.76 -5.09
C LYS A 29 19.21 -50.36 -6.37
N GLU A 30 17.98 -49.89 -6.24
CA GLU A 30 17.14 -49.47 -7.36
C GLU A 30 16.48 -48.15 -6.98
N LEU A 31 16.78 -47.11 -7.74
CA LEU A 31 16.20 -45.77 -7.59
C LEU A 31 15.52 -45.37 -8.89
N GLU A 32 14.19 -45.29 -8.86
CA GLU A 32 13.39 -44.82 -9.98
C GLU A 32 13.00 -43.36 -9.80
N ILE A 33 13.42 -42.51 -10.73
CA ILE A 33 13.07 -41.09 -10.77
C ILE A 33 12.34 -40.83 -12.09
N PHE A 34 11.02 -40.64 -12.00
CA PHE A 34 10.10 -40.45 -13.13
C PHE A 34 10.19 -41.58 -14.17
N GLN A 35 11.10 -41.48 -15.13
CA GLN A 35 11.31 -42.47 -16.20
C GLN A 35 12.75 -43.00 -16.26
N TYR A 36 13.61 -42.59 -15.32
CA TYR A 36 15.00 -43.01 -15.25
C TYR A 36 15.21 -43.93 -14.05
N SER A 37 15.87 -45.06 -14.27
CA SER A 37 16.35 -45.95 -13.21
C SER A 37 17.83 -45.73 -12.99
N PHE A 38 18.23 -45.74 -11.72
CA PHE A 38 19.62 -45.70 -11.28
C PHE A 38 19.85 -46.86 -10.34
N GLU A 39 20.96 -47.58 -10.56
CA GLU A 39 21.37 -48.71 -9.73
C GLU A 39 22.54 -48.31 -8.84
N ASP A 40 22.60 -48.92 -7.65
CA ASP A 40 23.69 -48.77 -6.67
C ASP A 40 24.09 -47.31 -6.37
N VAL A 41 23.09 -46.47 -6.09
CA VAL A 41 23.30 -45.06 -5.78
C VAL A 41 23.50 -44.86 -4.28
N ASP A 42 24.56 -44.15 -3.90
CA ASP A 42 24.77 -43.77 -2.49
C ASP A 42 23.56 -43.00 -1.94
N LEU A 43 23.03 -43.44 -0.80
CA LEU A 43 21.86 -42.84 -0.15
C LEU A 43 22.08 -41.36 0.15
N ILE A 44 23.30 -40.96 0.50
CA ILE A 44 23.66 -39.55 0.70
C ILE A 44 23.37 -38.72 -0.55
N LYS A 45 23.69 -39.22 -1.75
CA LYS A 45 23.50 -38.45 -2.99
C LYS A 45 22.00 -38.18 -3.23
N VAL A 46 21.17 -39.19 -3.00
CA VAL A 46 19.71 -39.10 -3.13
C VAL A 46 19.13 -38.13 -2.08
N LEU A 47 19.56 -38.29 -0.83
CA LEU A 47 19.09 -37.47 0.28
C LEU A 47 19.52 -36.00 0.12
N PHE A 48 20.74 -35.76 -0.33
CA PHE A 48 21.23 -34.41 -0.63
C PHE A 48 20.47 -33.79 -1.80
N GLY A 49 20.23 -34.55 -2.87
CA GLY A 49 19.47 -34.09 -4.04
C GLY A 49 18.03 -33.68 -3.69
N THR A 50 17.32 -34.53 -2.95
CA THR A 50 15.95 -34.25 -2.49
C THR A 50 15.91 -33.08 -1.49
N PHE A 51 16.88 -33.00 -0.57
CA PHE A 51 16.99 -31.88 0.36
C PHE A 51 17.26 -30.56 -0.37
N ALA A 52 18.21 -30.54 -1.30
CA ALA A 52 18.53 -29.37 -2.11
C ALA A 52 17.31 -28.89 -2.91
N PHE A 53 16.59 -29.82 -3.54
CA PHE A 53 15.34 -29.52 -4.25
C PHE A 53 14.29 -28.91 -3.32
N GLY A 54 14.11 -29.47 -2.12
CA GLY A 54 13.21 -28.94 -1.10
C GLY A 54 13.60 -27.52 -0.65
N VAL A 55 14.88 -27.25 -0.43
CA VAL A 55 15.38 -25.90 -0.08
C VAL A 55 15.13 -24.90 -1.20
N ILE A 56 15.41 -25.28 -2.45
CA ILE A 56 15.16 -24.42 -3.62
C ILE A 56 13.67 -24.09 -3.72
N MET A 57 12.79 -25.09 -3.65
CA MET A 57 11.34 -24.87 -3.68
C MET A 57 10.85 -24.03 -2.50
N GLY A 58 11.35 -24.31 -1.30
CA GLY A 58 11.06 -23.56 -0.08
C GLY A 58 11.51 -22.10 -0.15
N PHE A 59 12.57 -21.80 -0.90
CA PHE A 59 13.01 -20.43 -1.17
C PHE A 59 12.18 -19.75 -2.26
N LEU A 60 11.80 -20.47 -3.31
CA LEU A 60 11.01 -19.93 -4.43
C LEU A 60 9.64 -19.40 -3.97
N ILE A 61 8.95 -20.12 -3.08
CA ILE A 61 7.60 -19.74 -2.61
C ILE A 61 7.59 -18.32 -1.98
N PRO A 62 8.42 -18.00 -0.97
CA PRO A 62 8.53 -16.65 -0.42
C PRO A 62 8.92 -15.58 -1.44
N VAL A 63 9.74 -15.92 -2.44
CA VAL A 63 10.15 -14.97 -3.49
C VAL A 63 8.93 -14.52 -4.29
N PHE A 64 8.08 -15.45 -4.75
CA PHE A 64 6.86 -15.10 -5.47
C PHE A 64 5.87 -14.31 -4.58
N GLN A 65 5.72 -14.71 -3.31
CA GLN A 65 4.89 -13.98 -2.35
C GLN A 65 5.39 -12.54 -2.14
N TYR A 66 6.70 -12.35 -2.00
CA TYR A 66 7.31 -11.03 -1.82
C TYR A 66 7.08 -10.11 -3.01
N ILE A 67 7.20 -10.64 -4.24
CA ILE A 67 6.93 -9.88 -5.47
C ILE A 67 5.46 -9.47 -5.53
N GLY A 68 4.53 -10.39 -5.23
CA GLY A 68 3.10 -10.10 -5.18
C GLY A 68 2.75 -9.02 -4.15
N ALA A 69 3.27 -9.16 -2.93
CA ALA A 69 3.06 -8.21 -1.84
C ALA A 69 3.54 -6.79 -2.20
N LYS A 70 4.65 -6.66 -2.94
CA LYS A 70 5.15 -5.35 -3.41
C LYS A 70 4.20 -4.68 -4.41
N GLY A 71 3.51 -5.48 -5.22
CA GLY A 71 2.47 -5.02 -6.14
C GLY A 71 1.24 -4.48 -5.40
N GLU A 72 0.77 -5.23 -4.40
CA GLU A 72 -0.35 -4.83 -3.54
C GLU A 72 -0.05 -3.54 -2.78
N VAL A 73 1.13 -3.42 -2.17
CA VAL A 73 1.56 -2.19 -1.47
C VAL A 73 1.53 -0.98 -2.40
N ARG A 74 1.97 -1.12 -3.66
CA ARG A 74 1.90 -0.05 -4.65
C ARG A 74 0.46 0.32 -5.00
N ARG A 75 -0.42 -0.68 -5.14
CA ARG A 75 -1.84 -0.48 -5.42
C ARG A 75 -2.54 0.26 -4.28
N PHE A 76 -2.38 -0.22 -3.04
CA PHE A 76 -2.95 0.44 -1.86
C PHE A 76 -2.45 1.87 -1.70
N LYS A 77 -1.16 2.14 -1.96
CA LYS A 77 -0.61 3.50 -1.92
C LYS A 77 -1.25 4.42 -2.98
N LYS A 78 -1.55 3.90 -4.17
CA LYS A 78 -2.25 4.66 -5.22
C LYS A 78 -3.70 4.94 -4.84
N GLU A 79 -4.42 3.94 -4.32
CA GLU A 79 -5.81 4.10 -3.86
C GLU A 79 -5.91 5.11 -2.72
N VAL A 80 -5.03 5.05 -1.72
CA VAL A 80 -4.97 6.04 -0.64
C VAL A 80 -4.69 7.44 -1.17
N LYS A 81 -3.78 7.59 -2.15
CA LYS A 81 -3.50 8.89 -2.77
C LYS A 81 -4.72 9.42 -3.54
N LYS A 82 -5.42 8.56 -4.26
CA LYS A 82 -6.63 8.91 -5.03
C LYS A 82 -7.75 9.37 -4.10
N LEU A 83 -8.09 8.57 -3.08
CA LEU A 83 -9.11 8.93 -2.09
C LEU A 83 -8.78 10.24 -1.36
N ARG A 84 -7.50 10.48 -1.05
CA ARG A 84 -7.07 11.76 -0.45
C ARG A 84 -7.23 12.94 -1.40
N SER A 85 -6.99 12.75 -2.70
CA SER A 85 -7.25 13.78 -3.71
C SER A 85 -8.74 14.05 -3.81
N GLU A 86 -9.56 13.02 -3.99
CA GLU A 86 -11.01 13.16 -4.10
C GLU A 86 -11.61 13.84 -2.88
N LEU A 87 -11.16 13.48 -1.67
CA LEU A 87 -11.59 14.15 -0.44
C LEU A 87 -11.17 15.63 -0.40
N ASN A 88 -9.96 15.94 -0.86
CA ASN A 88 -9.47 17.31 -0.91
C ASN A 88 -10.20 18.14 -1.97
N ASP A 89 -10.53 17.55 -3.11
CA ASP A 89 -11.30 18.17 -4.19
C ASP A 89 -12.73 18.43 -3.72
N LEU A 90 -13.36 17.49 -3.01
CA LEU A 90 -14.67 17.69 -2.37
C LEU A 90 -14.64 18.82 -1.32
N ARG A 91 -13.56 18.90 -0.54
CA ARG A 91 -13.37 19.99 0.42
C ARG A 91 -13.19 21.34 -0.29
N ASN A 92 -12.46 21.37 -1.39
CA ASN A 92 -12.21 22.60 -2.13
C ASN A 92 -13.48 23.12 -2.80
N VAL A 93 -14.31 22.23 -3.37
CA VAL A 93 -15.61 22.58 -3.93
C VAL A 93 -16.55 23.16 -2.87
N GLY A 94 -16.57 22.60 -1.66
CA GLY A 94 -17.39 23.14 -0.56
C GLY A 94 -16.96 24.54 -0.10
N ILE A 95 -15.66 24.83 -0.11
CA ILE A 95 -15.14 26.14 0.29
C ILE A 95 -15.35 27.19 -0.81
N GLU A 96 -15.15 26.82 -2.07
CA GLU A 96 -15.36 27.73 -3.21
C GLU A 96 -16.85 28.12 -3.34
N SER A 97 -17.77 27.17 -3.08
CA SER A 97 -19.21 27.48 -3.04
C SER A 97 -19.62 28.33 -1.82
N GLU A 98 -18.93 28.21 -0.68
CA GLU A 98 -19.24 29.01 0.50
C GLU A 98 -18.70 30.44 0.36
N LEU A 99 -17.55 30.61 -0.30
CA LEU A 99 -16.99 31.91 -0.68
C LEU A 99 -17.83 32.61 -1.75
N GLU A 100 -18.32 31.90 -2.77
CA GLU A 100 -19.20 32.45 -3.82
C GLU A 100 -20.54 32.93 -3.23
N VAL A 101 -21.11 32.16 -2.29
CA VAL A 101 -22.32 32.57 -1.56
C VAL A 101 -22.04 33.76 -0.63
N GLU A 102 -20.88 33.82 0.04
CA GLU A 102 -20.53 34.96 0.89
C GLU A 102 -20.26 36.23 0.07
N GLU A 103 -19.67 36.11 -1.13
CA GLU A 103 -19.42 37.22 -2.07
C GLU A 103 -20.74 37.75 -2.66
N ASP A 104 -21.64 36.87 -3.12
CA ASP A 104 -22.98 37.23 -3.60
C ASP A 104 -23.82 37.96 -2.52
N LEU A 105 -23.71 37.54 -1.26
CA LEU A 105 -24.40 38.16 -0.13
C LEU A 105 -23.79 39.51 0.31
N LEU A 106 -22.54 39.80 -0.07
CA LEU A 106 -21.89 41.09 0.17
C LEU A 106 -22.24 42.08 -0.93
N ASP A 107 -22.28 41.64 -2.19
CA ASP A 107 -22.71 42.44 -3.34
C ASP A 107 -24.17 42.90 -3.20
N ASP A 108 -25.06 42.04 -2.71
CA ASP A 108 -26.47 42.39 -2.43
C ASP A 108 -26.62 43.41 -1.28
N LYS A 109 -25.69 43.41 -0.31
CA LYS A 109 -25.71 44.36 0.83
C LYS A 109 -25.15 45.73 0.47
N GLU A 110 -24.10 45.80 -0.34
CA GLU A 110 -23.60 47.08 -0.84
C GLU A 110 -24.64 47.79 -1.72
N ALA A 111 -25.40 47.04 -2.52
CA ALA A 111 -26.48 47.57 -3.34
C ALA A 111 -27.69 48.09 -2.52
N GLU A 112 -27.99 47.51 -1.35
CA GLU A 112 -29.05 48.02 -0.45
C GLU A 112 -28.62 49.26 0.34
N ASP A 113 -27.36 49.35 0.78
CA ASP A 113 -26.85 50.49 1.55
C ASP A 113 -26.77 51.77 0.67
N ASP A 114 -26.43 51.62 -0.61
CA ASP A 114 -26.42 52.71 -1.60
C ASP A 114 -27.84 53.25 -1.92
N LEU A 115 -28.89 52.44 -1.75
CA LEU A 115 -30.29 52.83 -1.97
C LEU A 115 -30.95 53.48 -0.75
N ALA A 116 -30.41 53.28 0.45
CA ALA A 116 -30.95 53.85 1.68
C ALA A 116 -30.58 55.34 1.85
N ASP A 117 -29.44 55.79 1.31
CA ASP A 117 -28.94 57.17 1.46
C ASP A 117 -29.70 58.19 0.58
N ASP A 118 -30.32 57.75 -0.52
CA ASP A 118 -31.04 58.64 -1.46
C ASP A 118 -32.48 58.98 -1.00
N SER A 119 -33.00 58.30 0.03
CA SER A 119 -34.39 58.49 0.51
C SER A 119 -34.53 59.47 1.68
N ALA A 120 -33.42 59.93 2.28
CA ALA A 120 -33.44 60.88 3.40
C ALA A 120 -33.38 62.37 2.97
N GLY A 121 -33.29 62.65 1.68
CA GLY A 121 -33.03 63.99 1.13
C GLY A 121 -34.19 64.65 0.39
N SER A 122 -35.43 64.59 0.88
CA SER A 122 -36.50 65.44 0.32
C SER A 122 -37.51 65.93 1.37
N GLU A 123 -37.05 66.74 2.33
CA GLU A 123 -37.93 67.65 3.04
C GLU A 123 -37.33 69.07 3.07
N THR A 124 -38.16 70.02 2.60
CA THR A 124 -38.10 71.48 2.78
C THR A 124 -37.03 72.28 2.00
N GLU A 125 -37.49 73.01 0.98
CA GLU A 125 -37.24 74.46 0.80
C GLU A 125 -37.94 74.92 -0.48
N ASP A 126 -39.25 75.12 -0.40
CA ASP A 126 -39.98 75.93 -1.37
C ASP A 126 -40.43 77.19 -0.64
N ASP A 127 -39.51 78.15 -0.51
CA ASP A 127 -39.87 79.52 -0.18
C ASP A 127 -38.89 80.53 -0.76
N ASN A 128 -39.49 81.54 -1.39
CA ASN A 128 -38.99 82.87 -1.64
C ASN A 128 -38.29 83.17 -2.98
N LYS A 129 -39.12 83.45 -3.99
CA LYS A 129 -38.80 84.45 -5.01
C LYS A 129 -40.05 85.19 -5.50
N ALA A 130 -40.52 86.16 -4.71
CA ALA A 130 -41.39 87.22 -5.22
C ALA A 130 -41.20 88.52 -4.41
N GLN A 131 -40.56 89.48 -5.10
CA GLN A 131 -40.51 90.94 -4.87
C GLN A 131 -39.81 91.48 -3.61
#